data_AF-A0A7T2LN15-F1
#
_entry.id   AF-A0A7T2LN15-F1
#
_cell.length_a   1.000
_cell.length_b   1.000
_cell.length_c   1.000
_cell.angle_alpha   90.00
_cell.angle_beta   90.00
_cell.angle_gamma   90.00
#
_symmetry.space_group_name_H-M   'P 1'
#
loop_
_entity.id
_entity.type
_entity.pdbx_description
1 polymer ?
#
loop_
_entity_poly.entity_id
_entity_poly.type
_entity_poly.pdbx_seq_one_letter_code
_entity_poly.pdbx_strand_id
1 'polypeptide(L)'
;MHFTRFAAIDWSGAKGSRHKGIAVAICEAGKSAPYLIHRTKPWSRTEVLDWLLATSIEAPTLYGFDFSYAPPIAERGAYLPGEAGVPADAKAFWAYVDRLCDDPDLGAASFLETHHRPHFYFGAADGVKRDFLHHRVCEHAFNALGGGKASTLYDAIGASQVAKASYAGMRLLNRLQGKLPVWPFDPVPAAGSLVVEIYTRVFILMAGLNGRKVRDIAGLNAALAALGSAPFAAAHPVNDHETDVLIAAAGLRKIADDPAYWHPFPLIPEIARTEGWTFGVR
;
A
#
# COMPACT_ATOMS: atom_id res chain seq x y z
N MET A 1 15.05 -2.38 15.79
CA MET A 1 14.29 -1.15 15.44
C MET A 1 13.51 -0.67 16.65
N HIS A 2 12.94 0.54 16.59
CA HIS A 2 12.25 1.20 17.72
C HIS A 2 10.73 1.05 17.70
N PHE A 3 10.14 0.46 16.66
CA PHE A 3 8.69 0.28 16.54
C PHE A 3 8.17 -0.74 17.56
N THR A 4 7.10 -0.37 18.27
CA THR A 4 6.43 -1.24 19.25
C THR A 4 5.06 -1.71 18.77
N ARG A 5 4.55 -1.13 17.68
CA ARG A 5 3.26 -1.44 17.07
C ARG A 5 3.39 -1.52 15.56
N PHE A 6 2.59 -2.38 14.94
CA PHE A 6 2.62 -2.67 13.51
C PHE A 6 1.19 -2.68 12.99
N ALA A 7 0.86 -1.74 12.13
CA ALA A 7 -0.47 -1.62 11.57
C ALA A 7 -0.44 -1.90 10.07
N ALA A 8 -1.36 -2.74 9.60
CA ALA A 8 -1.57 -2.95 8.17
C ALA A 8 -2.95 -2.43 7.76
N ILE A 9 -2.99 -1.76 6.62
CA ILE A 9 -4.16 -1.09 6.07
C ILE A 9 -4.37 -1.58 4.64
N ASP A 10 -5.50 -2.26 4.40
CA ASP A 10 -5.99 -2.50 3.04
C ASP A 10 -6.69 -1.23 2.54
N TRP A 11 -6.49 -0.89 1.28
CA TRP A 11 -6.83 0.42 0.73
C TRP A 11 -7.77 0.31 -0.46
N SER A 12 -8.67 1.29 -0.61
CA SER A 12 -9.69 1.26 -1.67
C SER A 12 -9.61 2.46 -2.60
N GLY A 13 -9.63 2.16 -3.91
CA GLY A 13 -9.80 3.13 -5.00
C GLY A 13 -11.24 3.28 -5.48
N ALA A 14 -12.21 2.67 -4.80
CA ALA A 14 -13.62 2.75 -5.21
C ALA A 14 -14.14 4.19 -5.12
N LYS A 15 -15.02 4.59 -6.05
CA LYS A 15 -15.73 5.88 -5.95
C LYS A 15 -16.66 5.88 -4.73
N GLY A 16 -16.84 7.05 -4.13
CA GLY A 16 -17.69 7.26 -2.97
C GLY A 16 -16.89 7.75 -1.76
N SER A 17 -17.58 7.82 -0.62
CA SER A 17 -17.05 8.39 0.61
C SER A 17 -16.78 7.37 1.71
N ARG A 18 -17.20 6.10 1.56
CA ARG A 18 -17.02 5.04 2.56
C ARG A 18 -16.85 3.70 1.85
N HIS A 19 -15.87 2.92 2.29
CA HIS A 19 -15.31 1.81 1.52
C HIS A 19 -15.30 0.51 2.31
N LYS A 20 -16.02 -0.50 1.81
CA LYS A 20 -16.04 -1.85 2.41
C LYS A 20 -14.71 -2.58 2.26
N GLY A 21 -13.90 -2.21 1.25
CA GLY A 21 -12.58 -2.77 0.99
C GLY A 21 -11.44 -2.06 1.74
N ILE A 22 -11.75 -1.34 2.82
CA ILE A 22 -10.71 -0.83 3.73
C ILE A 22 -10.84 -1.59 5.05
N ALA A 23 -9.77 -2.26 5.44
CA ALA A 23 -9.62 -2.94 6.71
C ALA A 23 -8.33 -2.46 7.39
N VAL A 24 -8.30 -2.51 8.73
CA VAL A 24 -7.14 -2.10 9.53
C VAL A 24 -6.92 -3.14 10.62
N ALA A 25 -5.71 -3.68 10.70
CA ALA A 25 -5.28 -4.58 11.76
C ALA A 25 -4.01 -4.08 12.44
N ILE A 26 -3.86 -4.41 13.72
CA ILE A 26 -2.70 -4.07 14.53
C ILE A 26 -2.09 -5.33 15.15
N CYS A 27 -0.77 -5.39 15.14
CA CYS A 27 0.05 -6.19 16.04
C CYS A 27 0.79 -5.27 17.01
N GLU A 28 0.75 -5.59 18.30
CA GLU A 28 1.71 -5.06 19.27
C GLU A 28 3.01 -5.86 19.22
N ALA A 29 4.08 -5.33 19.82
CA ALA A 29 5.35 -6.04 19.98
C ALA A 29 5.18 -7.42 20.65
N GLY A 30 6.14 -8.32 20.40
CA GLY A 30 6.09 -9.69 20.90
C GLY A 30 5.32 -10.61 19.94
N LYS A 31 4.48 -11.50 20.50
CA LYS A 31 3.85 -12.61 19.75
C LYS A 31 2.34 -12.69 19.90
N SER A 32 1.71 -11.72 20.56
CA SER A 32 0.26 -11.69 20.71
C SER A 32 -0.45 -11.66 19.36
N ALA A 33 -1.68 -12.18 19.33
CA ALA A 33 -2.48 -12.23 18.12
C ALA A 33 -2.74 -10.80 17.60
N PRO A 34 -2.75 -10.59 16.27
CA PRO A 34 -3.24 -9.34 15.72
C PRO A 34 -4.72 -9.14 16.06
N TYR A 35 -5.18 -7.89 16.03
CA TYR A 35 -6.58 -7.55 16.18
C TYR A 35 -7.03 -6.56 15.11
N LEU A 36 -8.29 -6.69 14.68
CA LEU A 36 -8.95 -5.76 13.76
C LEU A 36 -9.42 -4.52 14.50
N ILE A 37 -9.30 -3.35 13.88
CA ILE A 37 -9.96 -2.13 14.36
C ILE A 37 -11.44 -2.19 13.99
N HIS A 38 -12.26 -2.51 14.99
CA HIS A 38 -13.70 -2.71 14.83
C HIS A 38 -14.41 -1.40 14.55
N ARG A 39 -15.32 -1.42 13.57
CA ARG A 39 -16.16 -0.27 13.22
C ARG A 39 -17.61 -0.66 12.99
N THR A 40 -18.51 0.25 13.34
CA THR A 40 -19.96 0.11 13.07
C THR A 40 -20.35 0.45 11.64
N LYS A 41 -19.46 1.15 10.92
CA LYS A 41 -19.62 1.53 9.52
C LYS A 41 -18.27 1.35 8.80
N PRO A 42 -18.24 1.15 7.48
CA PRO A 42 -16.98 1.02 6.72
C PRO A 42 -16.02 2.21 6.94
N TRP A 43 -14.75 2.12 6.56
CA TRP A 43 -13.88 3.29 6.67
C TRP A 43 -14.13 4.30 5.54
N SER A 44 -14.04 5.60 5.84
CA SER A 44 -13.63 6.59 4.84
C SER A 44 -12.09 6.70 4.82
N ARG A 45 -11.51 7.11 3.70
CA ARG A 45 -10.06 7.35 3.58
C ARG A 45 -9.59 8.51 4.45
N THR A 46 -10.44 9.53 4.60
CA THR A 46 -10.21 10.64 5.55
C THR A 46 -10.20 10.15 6.99
N GLU A 47 -11.15 9.28 7.38
CA GLU A 47 -11.15 8.69 8.73
C GLU A 47 -9.88 7.85 8.97
N VAL A 48 -9.36 7.13 7.96
CA VAL A 48 -8.08 6.41 8.09
C VAL A 48 -6.92 7.39 8.28
N LEU A 49 -6.88 8.50 7.54
CA LEU A 49 -5.86 9.54 7.73
C LEU A 49 -5.91 10.12 9.15
N ASP A 50 -7.11 10.45 9.64
CA ASP A 50 -7.28 11.00 10.99
C ASP A 50 -6.86 9.99 12.06
N TRP A 51 -7.26 8.72 11.89
CA TRP A 51 -6.85 7.63 12.77
C TRP A 51 -5.33 7.40 12.77
N LEU A 52 -4.70 7.42 11.59
CA LEU A 52 -3.26 7.30 11.44
C LEU A 52 -2.54 8.42 12.21
N LEU A 53 -2.93 9.68 11.98
CA LEU A 53 -2.31 10.83 12.63
C LEU A 53 -2.50 10.79 14.16
N ALA A 54 -3.71 10.46 14.62
CA ALA A 54 -4.01 10.36 16.05
C ALA A 54 -3.21 9.24 16.73
N THR A 55 -3.15 8.06 16.12
CA THR A 55 -2.46 6.90 16.73
C THR A 55 -0.94 6.97 16.58
N SER A 56 -0.42 7.73 15.62
CA SER A 56 1.02 7.83 15.35
C SER A 56 1.82 8.45 16.50
N ILE A 57 1.16 9.22 17.37
CA ILE A 57 1.73 9.85 18.55
C ILE A 57 1.53 9.04 19.83
N GLU A 58 0.67 8.01 19.82
CA GLU A 58 0.40 7.16 20.99
C GLU A 58 1.51 6.14 21.23
N ALA A 59 2.07 5.59 20.15
CA ALA A 59 3.15 4.62 20.20
C ALA A 59 3.96 4.65 18.88
N PRO A 60 5.27 4.37 18.92
CA PRO A 60 6.08 4.16 17.71
C PRO A 60 5.51 3.02 16.87
N THR A 61 4.86 3.38 15.76
CA THR A 61 4.09 2.46 14.93
C THR A 61 4.63 2.43 13.51
N LEU A 62 4.82 1.22 12.97
CA LEU A 62 5.09 1.00 11.55
C LEU A 62 3.76 0.73 10.83
N TYR A 63 3.34 1.67 9.98
CA TYR A 63 2.09 1.60 9.23
C TYR A 63 2.34 1.15 7.79
N GLY A 64 1.81 -0.01 7.41
CA GLY A 64 1.83 -0.52 6.04
C GLY A 64 0.52 -0.25 5.31
N PHE A 65 0.57 0.40 4.15
CA PHE A 65 -0.60 0.57 3.28
C PHE A 65 -0.51 -0.26 1.99
N ASP A 66 -1.59 -0.97 1.65
CA ASP A 66 -1.69 -1.81 0.44
C ASP A 66 -2.13 -0.99 -0.79
N PHE A 67 -1.27 -0.07 -1.24
CA PHE A 67 -1.37 0.61 -2.53
C PHE A 67 0.01 1.13 -2.96
N SER A 68 0.23 1.36 -4.25
CA SER A 68 1.53 1.83 -4.75
C SER A 68 1.70 3.33 -4.58
N TYR A 69 2.84 3.77 -4.05
CA TYR A 69 3.05 5.17 -3.64
C TYR A 69 3.41 6.08 -4.82
N ALA A 70 3.92 5.55 -5.92
CA ALA A 70 4.19 6.31 -7.14
C ALA A 70 4.04 5.42 -8.38
N PRO A 71 3.75 5.97 -9.58
CA PRO A 71 3.85 5.24 -10.83
C PRO A 71 5.32 4.97 -11.21
N PRO A 72 5.59 4.11 -12.20
CA PRO A 72 6.95 3.93 -12.69
C PRO A 72 7.45 5.12 -13.51
N ILE A 73 8.71 5.50 -13.27
CA ILE A 73 9.55 6.43 -14.03
C ILE A 73 10.74 5.70 -14.66
N ALA A 74 11.40 4.78 -13.97
CA ALA A 74 12.61 4.11 -14.46
C ALA A 74 12.34 3.34 -15.76
N GLU A 75 11.18 2.67 -15.84
CA GLU A 75 10.77 1.96 -17.07
C GLU A 75 10.09 2.89 -18.08
N ARG A 76 9.29 3.87 -17.61
CA ARG A 76 8.41 4.68 -18.47
C ARG A 76 9.01 6.02 -18.92
N GLY A 77 10.13 6.43 -18.33
CA GLY A 77 10.79 7.72 -18.53
C GLY A 77 10.14 8.91 -17.79
N ALA A 78 8.82 8.90 -17.62
CA ALA A 78 8.08 9.91 -16.86
C ALA A 78 6.77 9.30 -16.31
N TYR A 79 6.20 9.89 -15.24
CA TYR A 79 4.89 9.46 -14.74
C TYR A 79 3.77 9.65 -15.77
N LEU A 80 3.87 10.65 -16.64
CA LEU A 80 2.90 10.95 -17.70
C LEU A 80 3.66 11.52 -18.92
N PRO A 81 4.27 10.66 -19.77
CA PRO A 81 5.13 11.11 -20.87
C PRO A 81 4.41 12.02 -21.87
N GLY A 82 5.03 13.15 -22.22
CA GLY A 82 4.48 14.13 -23.15
C GLY A 82 3.65 15.24 -22.50
N GLU A 83 3.28 15.11 -21.23
CA GLU A 83 2.55 16.14 -20.49
C GLU A 83 3.49 17.20 -19.90
N ALA A 84 3.17 18.48 -20.14
CA ALA A 84 3.95 19.58 -19.61
C ALA A 84 3.66 19.83 -18.12
N GLY A 85 4.71 20.12 -17.34
CA GLY A 85 4.56 20.50 -15.93
C GLY A 85 4.22 19.36 -14.97
N VAL A 86 4.38 18.10 -15.42
CA VAL A 86 4.29 16.93 -14.54
C VAL A 86 5.61 16.76 -13.77
N PRO A 87 5.59 16.68 -12.42
CA PRO A 87 6.81 16.49 -11.64
C PRO A 87 7.50 15.15 -11.89
N ALA A 88 8.80 15.09 -11.59
CA ALA A 88 9.65 13.91 -11.82
C ALA A 88 10.13 13.24 -10.51
N ASP A 89 9.56 13.62 -9.36
CA ASP A 89 9.77 12.96 -8.08
C ASP A 89 8.42 12.71 -7.38
N ALA A 90 8.40 11.71 -6.49
CA ALA A 90 7.14 11.20 -5.97
C ALA A 90 6.40 12.21 -5.09
N LYS A 91 7.12 12.93 -4.21
CA LYS A 91 6.49 13.89 -3.29
C LYS A 91 5.86 15.06 -4.02
N ALA A 92 6.56 15.60 -5.03
CA ALA A 92 5.99 16.62 -5.88
C ALA A 92 4.82 16.07 -6.72
N PHE A 93 4.89 14.81 -7.16
CA PHE A 93 3.80 14.16 -7.87
C PHE A 93 2.56 13.92 -6.99
N TRP A 94 2.73 13.59 -5.70
CA TRP A 94 1.60 13.50 -4.75
C TRP A 94 0.88 14.83 -4.60
N ALA A 95 1.64 15.93 -4.47
CA ALA A 95 1.09 17.28 -4.42
C ALA A 95 0.40 17.65 -5.74
N TYR A 96 0.94 17.22 -6.87
CA TYR A 96 0.34 17.40 -8.20
C TYR A 96 -1.01 16.67 -8.32
N VAL A 97 -1.08 15.41 -7.90
CA VAL A 97 -2.32 14.62 -7.87
C VAL A 97 -3.35 15.29 -6.96
N ASP A 98 -2.99 15.62 -5.72
CA ASP A 98 -3.93 16.23 -4.75
C ASP A 98 -4.48 17.58 -5.23
N ARG A 99 -3.65 18.40 -5.87
CA ARG A 99 -4.06 19.70 -6.42
C ARG A 99 -5.05 19.59 -7.59
N LEU A 100 -4.99 18.52 -8.37
CA LEU A 100 -5.90 18.33 -9.50
C LEU A 100 -7.21 17.64 -9.08
N CYS A 101 -7.28 17.03 -7.90
CA CYS A 101 -8.45 16.24 -7.49
C CYS A 101 -9.33 16.98 -6.49
N ASP A 102 -10.55 17.32 -6.90
CA ASP A 102 -11.62 17.76 -5.99
C ASP A 102 -12.53 16.62 -5.54
N ASP A 103 -12.23 15.37 -5.91
CA ASP A 103 -13.05 14.22 -5.54
C ASP A 103 -13.18 14.07 -4.01
N PRO A 104 -14.37 13.66 -3.51
CA PRO A 104 -14.59 13.50 -2.08
C PRO A 104 -13.73 12.39 -1.47
N ASP A 105 -13.50 12.50 -0.16
CA ASP A 105 -12.83 11.49 0.66
C ASP A 105 -11.46 11.05 0.10
N LEU A 106 -10.64 12.00 -0.38
CA LEU A 106 -9.34 11.70 -1.01
C LEU A 106 -9.47 10.85 -2.28
N GLY A 107 -10.62 10.93 -2.98
CA GLY A 107 -10.82 10.38 -4.33
C GLY A 107 -9.79 10.86 -5.33
N ALA A 108 -9.50 10.09 -6.36
CA ALA A 108 -8.68 10.56 -7.47
C ALA A 108 -9.26 10.13 -8.83
N ALA A 109 -10.58 9.91 -8.89
CA ALA A 109 -11.20 9.46 -10.13
C ALA A 109 -11.08 10.55 -11.20
N SER A 110 -11.25 11.82 -10.85
CA SER A 110 -11.05 12.95 -11.79
C SER A 110 -9.65 12.97 -12.42
N PHE A 111 -8.60 12.60 -11.68
CA PHE A 111 -7.23 12.53 -12.21
C PHE A 111 -7.14 11.55 -13.37
N LEU A 112 -7.66 10.33 -13.19
CA LEU A 112 -7.59 9.29 -14.23
C LEU A 112 -8.66 9.48 -15.31
N GLU A 113 -9.85 9.97 -14.97
CA GLU A 113 -10.99 9.99 -15.88
C GLU A 113 -11.11 11.30 -16.67
N THR A 114 -10.52 12.39 -16.17
CA THR A 114 -10.68 13.74 -16.75
C THR A 114 -9.33 14.40 -17.05
N HIS A 115 -8.45 14.53 -16.06
CA HIS A 115 -7.22 15.33 -16.22
C HIS A 115 -6.17 14.65 -17.09
N HIS A 116 -5.96 13.35 -16.90
CA HIS A 116 -4.88 12.58 -17.54
C HIS A 116 -5.38 11.32 -18.24
N ARG A 117 -6.64 11.35 -18.70
CA ARG A 117 -7.36 10.22 -19.29
C ARG A 117 -6.60 9.41 -20.34
N PRO A 118 -5.81 10.02 -21.26
CA PRO A 118 -5.07 9.28 -22.28
C PRO A 118 -4.01 8.32 -21.72
N HIS A 119 -3.55 8.50 -20.49
CA HIS A 119 -2.50 7.66 -19.90
C HIS A 119 -3.00 6.39 -19.22
N PHE A 120 -4.32 6.21 -19.14
CA PHE A 120 -4.93 5.12 -18.38
C PHE A 120 -5.76 4.22 -19.30
N TYR A 121 -5.59 2.92 -19.12
CA TYR A 121 -6.38 1.90 -19.79
C TYR A 121 -7.71 1.70 -19.03
N PHE A 122 -8.82 2.08 -19.66
CA PHE A 122 -10.20 1.87 -19.19
C PHE A 122 -11.02 0.96 -20.10
N GLY A 123 -10.53 0.64 -21.31
CA GLY A 123 -11.13 -0.35 -22.19
C GLY A 123 -10.38 -0.50 -23.50
N ALA A 124 -10.84 -1.44 -24.33
CA ALA A 124 -10.30 -1.64 -25.68
C ALA A 124 -10.38 -0.38 -26.56
N ALA A 125 -11.27 0.57 -26.23
CA ALA A 125 -11.35 1.88 -26.89
C ALA A 125 -10.10 2.75 -26.69
N ASP A 126 -9.29 2.49 -25.65
CA ASP A 126 -8.05 3.21 -25.38
C ASP A 126 -6.84 2.63 -26.13
N GLY A 127 -7.03 1.53 -26.86
CA GLY A 127 -5.99 0.81 -27.59
C GLY A 127 -5.64 -0.54 -26.96
N VAL A 128 -4.41 -0.99 -27.20
CA VAL A 128 -3.94 -2.32 -26.76
C VAL A 128 -3.46 -2.24 -25.32
N LYS A 129 -4.09 -3.01 -24.42
CA LYS A 129 -3.77 -3.04 -22.98
C LYS A 129 -2.27 -3.09 -22.67
N ARG A 130 -1.50 -3.88 -23.44
CA ARG A 130 -0.06 -4.08 -23.26
C ARG A 130 0.70 -2.75 -23.23
N ASP A 131 0.25 -1.75 -23.99
CA ASP A 131 0.94 -0.47 -24.14
C ASP A 131 0.78 0.43 -22.90
N PHE A 132 0.00 0.00 -21.91
CA PHE A 132 -0.16 0.62 -20.60
C PHE A 132 0.52 -0.17 -19.46
N LEU A 133 1.02 -1.38 -19.74
CA LEU A 133 1.61 -2.28 -18.74
C LEU A 133 3.06 -1.91 -18.43
N HIS A 134 3.23 -0.80 -17.72
CA HIS A 134 4.50 -0.38 -17.15
C HIS A 134 4.58 -0.70 -15.66
N HIS A 135 5.75 -1.13 -15.20
CA HIS A 135 5.97 -1.57 -13.82
C HIS A 135 7.16 -0.86 -13.19
N ARG A 136 7.15 -0.69 -11.86
CA ARG A 136 8.31 -0.18 -11.13
C ARG A 136 9.35 -1.28 -11.02
N VAL A 137 10.59 -0.88 -10.70
CA VAL A 137 11.67 -1.83 -10.39
C VAL A 137 11.25 -2.81 -9.29
N CYS A 138 10.49 -2.33 -8.30
CA CYS A 138 9.99 -3.16 -7.20
C CYS A 138 9.01 -4.26 -7.67
N GLU A 139 8.13 -3.99 -8.63
CA GLU A 139 7.22 -5.02 -9.17
C GLU A 139 7.99 -6.13 -9.88
N HIS A 140 9.06 -5.79 -10.61
CA HIS A 140 9.92 -6.78 -11.25
C HIS A 140 10.63 -7.66 -10.21
N ALA A 141 11.16 -7.06 -9.13
CA ALA A 141 11.75 -7.80 -8.01
C ALA A 141 10.71 -8.71 -7.32
N PHE A 142 9.51 -8.20 -7.06
CA PHE A 142 8.42 -8.99 -6.49
C PHE A 142 8.03 -10.19 -7.36
N ASN A 143 7.88 -9.98 -8.67
CA ASN A 143 7.53 -11.05 -9.61
C ASN A 143 8.64 -12.12 -9.70
N ALA A 144 9.92 -11.72 -9.64
CA ALA A 144 11.06 -12.63 -9.62
C ALA A 144 11.07 -13.55 -8.39
N LEU A 145 10.48 -13.11 -7.27
CA LEU A 145 10.31 -13.89 -6.04
C LEU A 145 9.05 -14.77 -6.04
N GLY A 146 8.39 -14.95 -7.18
CA GLY A 146 7.14 -15.73 -7.27
C GLY A 146 5.89 -14.93 -6.86
N GLY A 147 5.99 -13.60 -6.79
CA GLY A 147 4.90 -12.68 -6.48
C GLY A 147 3.69 -12.74 -7.43
N GLY A 148 3.89 -13.30 -8.63
CA GLY A 148 2.87 -13.39 -9.67
C GLY A 148 2.98 -12.26 -10.68
N LYS A 149 1.87 -11.80 -11.25
CA LYS A 149 1.83 -10.60 -12.10
C LYS A 149 1.31 -9.43 -11.28
N ALA A 150 2.20 -8.53 -10.86
CA ALA A 150 1.80 -7.27 -10.24
C ALA A 150 0.90 -6.46 -11.20
N SER A 151 -0.01 -5.66 -10.63
CA SER A 151 -0.81 -4.72 -11.43
C SER A 151 0.01 -3.45 -11.72
N THR A 152 -0.25 -2.82 -12.86
CA THR A 152 0.29 -1.48 -13.18
C THR A 152 -0.63 -0.39 -12.62
N LEU A 153 -0.08 0.78 -12.33
CA LEU A 153 -0.85 1.96 -11.96
C LEU A 153 -1.57 2.63 -13.14
N TYR A 154 -1.38 2.14 -14.37
CA TYR A 154 -2.06 2.67 -15.56
C TYR A 154 -3.25 1.80 -16.02
N ASP A 155 -3.46 0.63 -15.42
CA ASP A 155 -4.62 -0.23 -15.70
C ASP A 155 -5.76 0.11 -14.73
N ALA A 156 -6.76 0.82 -15.25
CA ALA A 156 -7.93 1.26 -14.50
C ALA A 156 -9.14 0.31 -14.67
N ILE A 157 -8.96 -0.86 -15.28
CA ILE A 157 -10.02 -1.88 -15.46
C ILE A 157 -9.93 -2.97 -14.39
N GLY A 158 -11.09 -3.52 -14.03
CA GLY A 158 -11.20 -4.81 -13.36
C GLY A 158 -11.26 -4.71 -11.85
N ALA A 159 -11.39 -5.86 -11.20
CA ALA A 159 -11.67 -5.96 -9.77
C ALA A 159 -10.56 -5.39 -8.87
N SER A 160 -9.34 -5.23 -9.38
CA SER A 160 -8.19 -4.81 -8.60
C SER A 160 -8.09 -3.29 -8.43
N GLN A 161 -8.59 -2.47 -9.37
CA GLN A 161 -8.59 -0.99 -9.34
C GLN A 161 -7.32 -0.36 -8.69
N VAL A 162 -6.15 -1.01 -8.83
CA VAL A 162 -4.92 -0.66 -8.10
C VAL A 162 -4.46 0.73 -8.48
N ALA A 163 -4.63 1.09 -9.76
CA ALA A 163 -4.47 2.46 -10.25
C ALA A 163 -5.26 3.44 -9.38
N LYS A 164 -6.59 3.33 -9.33
CA LYS A 164 -7.45 4.26 -8.57
C LYS A 164 -7.10 4.29 -7.08
N ALA A 165 -6.78 3.13 -6.49
CA ALA A 165 -6.40 3.03 -5.08
C ALA A 165 -5.09 3.79 -4.82
N SER A 166 -4.11 3.64 -5.71
CA SER A 166 -2.79 4.27 -5.62
C SER A 166 -2.89 5.78 -5.75
N TYR A 167 -3.59 6.32 -6.77
CA TYR A 167 -3.75 7.78 -6.90
C TYR A 167 -4.57 8.40 -5.76
N ALA A 168 -5.58 7.68 -5.25
CA ALA A 168 -6.26 8.08 -4.02
C ALA A 168 -5.31 8.10 -2.81
N GLY A 169 -4.46 7.08 -2.69
CA GLY A 169 -3.46 6.97 -1.65
C GLY A 169 -2.41 8.09 -1.72
N MET A 170 -1.99 8.51 -2.92
CA MET A 170 -1.08 9.64 -3.11
C MET A 170 -1.64 10.94 -2.52
N ARG A 171 -2.95 11.15 -2.57
CA ARG A 171 -3.58 12.29 -1.88
C ARG A 171 -3.44 12.18 -0.36
N LEU A 172 -3.60 10.99 0.22
CA LEU A 172 -3.31 10.75 1.63
C LEU A 172 -1.83 11.04 1.95
N LEU A 173 -0.90 10.50 1.15
CA LEU A 173 0.55 10.71 1.34
C LEU A 173 0.92 12.19 1.30
N ASN A 174 0.29 12.97 0.40
CA ASN A 174 0.48 14.42 0.37
C ASN A 174 0.13 15.09 1.71
N ARG A 175 -0.94 14.64 2.39
CA ARG A 175 -1.36 15.19 3.70
C ARG A 175 -0.48 14.76 4.87
N LEU A 176 0.36 13.74 4.68
CA LEU A 176 1.35 13.28 5.66
C LEU A 176 2.66 14.06 5.61
N GLN A 177 2.95 14.75 4.50
CA GLN A 177 4.19 15.51 4.37
C GLN A 177 4.37 16.49 5.53
N GLY A 178 5.54 16.43 6.17
CA GLY A 178 5.88 17.22 7.35
C GLY A 178 5.24 16.77 8.67
N LYS A 179 4.40 15.71 8.67
CA LYS A 179 3.75 15.17 9.87
C LYS A 179 4.20 13.76 10.22
N LEU A 180 4.37 12.90 9.22
CA LEU A 180 4.76 11.51 9.40
C LEU A 180 5.69 11.10 8.25
N PRO A 181 6.88 10.53 8.52
CA PRO A 181 7.78 10.13 7.45
C PRO A 181 7.19 8.98 6.64
N VAL A 182 7.53 8.95 5.35
CA VAL A 182 7.11 7.90 4.41
C VAL A 182 8.35 7.27 3.79
N TRP A 183 8.68 6.04 4.16
CA TRP A 183 9.82 5.33 3.58
C TRP A 183 9.47 4.75 2.19
N PRO A 184 10.39 4.75 1.22
CA PRO A 184 11.78 5.23 1.29
C PRO A 184 11.98 6.70 0.89
N PHE A 185 10.91 7.48 0.75
CA PHE A 185 10.95 8.90 0.35
C PHE A 185 11.46 9.83 1.47
N ASP A 186 11.41 9.35 2.70
CA ASP A 186 11.99 9.92 3.92
C ASP A 186 12.95 8.91 4.56
N PRO A 187 13.97 9.40 5.29
CA PRO A 187 14.81 8.53 6.11
C PRO A 187 13.97 7.85 7.21
N VAL A 188 14.37 6.62 7.58
CA VAL A 188 13.81 5.93 8.75
C VAL A 188 14.13 6.77 9.99
N PRO A 189 13.11 7.19 10.77
CA PRO A 189 13.35 8.05 11.92
C PRO A 189 14.00 7.25 13.07
N ALA A 190 14.78 7.91 13.91
CA ALA A 190 15.39 7.29 15.10
C ALA A 190 14.36 6.96 16.21
N ALA A 191 13.20 7.63 16.19
CA ALA A 191 12.10 7.44 17.12
C ALA A 191 10.76 7.80 16.44
N GLY A 192 9.65 7.34 17.02
CA GLY A 192 8.31 7.65 16.51
C GLY A 192 7.85 6.74 15.37
N SER A 193 6.77 7.14 14.72
CA SER A 193 6.06 6.31 13.74
C SER A 193 6.57 6.53 12.31
N LEU A 194 6.32 5.56 11.42
CA LEU A 194 6.73 5.57 10.02
C LEU A 194 5.68 4.89 9.13
N VAL A 195 5.52 5.38 7.91
CA VAL A 195 4.68 4.76 6.87
C VAL A 195 5.53 4.05 5.84
N VAL A 196 5.10 2.84 5.45
CA VAL A 196 5.70 2.02 4.38
C VAL A 196 4.63 1.52 3.42
N GLU A 197 4.99 1.41 2.15
CA GLU A 197 4.18 0.69 1.17
C GLU A 197 4.27 -0.81 1.43
N ILE A 198 3.15 -1.53 1.32
CA ILE A 198 3.14 -3.01 1.37
C ILE A 198 2.32 -3.59 0.23
N TYR A 199 2.56 -4.87 -0.06
CA TYR A 199 1.57 -5.74 -0.69
C TYR A 199 1.20 -6.82 0.31
N THR A 200 -0.07 -6.91 0.69
CA THR A 200 -0.55 -7.95 1.63
C THR A 200 -0.13 -9.36 1.17
N ARG A 201 -0.11 -9.58 -0.15
CA ARG A 201 0.35 -10.81 -0.79
C ARG A 201 1.79 -11.19 -0.46
N VAL A 202 2.71 -10.24 -0.26
CA VAL A 202 4.10 -10.52 0.13
C VAL A 202 4.12 -11.31 1.45
N PHE A 203 3.29 -10.91 2.41
CA PHE A 203 3.23 -11.55 3.72
C PHE A 203 2.52 -12.90 3.69
N ILE A 204 1.57 -13.10 2.77
CA ILE A 204 0.98 -14.42 2.51
C ILE A 204 2.05 -15.39 1.98
N LEU A 205 2.87 -14.96 1.03
CA LEU A 205 3.99 -15.77 0.51
C LEU A 205 5.03 -16.04 1.60
N MET A 206 5.37 -15.04 2.40
CA MET A 206 6.29 -15.15 3.53
C MET A 206 5.82 -16.14 4.59
N ALA A 207 4.51 -16.27 4.77
CA ALA A 207 3.91 -17.27 5.64
C ALA A 207 3.94 -18.71 5.06
N GLY A 208 4.56 -18.92 3.90
CA GLY A 208 4.68 -20.21 3.23
C GLY A 208 3.43 -20.62 2.43
N LEU A 209 2.48 -19.70 2.24
CA LEU A 209 1.28 -19.96 1.43
C LEU A 209 1.53 -19.61 -0.05
N ASN A 210 0.59 -20.00 -0.92
CA ASN A 210 0.72 -19.84 -2.38
C ASN A 210 0.40 -18.42 -2.91
N GLY A 211 0.31 -17.42 -2.02
CA GLY A 211 0.00 -16.03 -2.37
C GLY A 211 -1.46 -15.76 -2.77
N ARG A 212 -2.37 -16.74 -2.70
CA ARG A 212 -3.80 -16.52 -2.90
C ARG A 212 -4.45 -15.96 -1.62
N LYS A 213 -5.55 -15.24 -1.79
CA LYS A 213 -6.36 -14.70 -0.69
C LYS A 213 -6.78 -15.83 0.26
N VAL A 214 -6.56 -15.61 1.56
CA VAL A 214 -6.96 -16.52 2.63
C VAL A 214 -8.38 -16.16 3.06
N ARG A 215 -9.30 -17.13 3.13
CA ARG A 215 -10.72 -16.86 3.38
C ARG A 215 -11.31 -17.63 4.55
N ASP A 216 -10.47 -18.32 5.30
CA ASP A 216 -10.88 -19.12 6.44
C ASP A 216 -9.91 -18.97 7.62
N ILE A 217 -10.41 -19.27 8.82
CA ILE A 217 -9.69 -19.11 10.08
C ILE A 217 -8.53 -20.09 10.20
N ALA A 218 -8.65 -21.29 9.63
CA ALA A 218 -7.59 -22.29 9.70
C ALA A 218 -6.36 -21.82 8.92
N GLY A 219 -6.55 -21.36 7.68
CA GLY A 219 -5.52 -20.77 6.83
C GLY A 219 -4.93 -19.49 7.42
N LEU A 220 -5.77 -18.63 8.00
CA LEU A 220 -5.31 -17.43 8.71
C LEU A 220 -4.39 -17.80 9.87
N ASN A 221 -4.81 -18.72 10.75
CA ASN A 221 -4.03 -19.11 11.92
C ASN A 221 -2.77 -19.89 11.56
N ALA A 222 -2.79 -20.67 10.48
CA ALA A 222 -1.58 -21.27 9.91
C ALA A 222 -0.59 -20.20 9.45
N ALA A 223 -1.06 -19.16 8.75
CA ALA A 223 -0.21 -18.06 8.32
C ALA A 223 0.37 -17.27 9.51
N LEU A 224 -0.47 -16.95 10.50
CA LEU A 224 -0.05 -16.25 11.72
C LEU A 224 1.01 -17.05 12.49
N ALA A 225 0.84 -18.37 12.63
CA ALA A 225 1.83 -19.23 13.26
C ALA A 225 3.18 -19.21 12.52
N ALA A 226 3.17 -19.28 11.19
CA ALA A 226 4.39 -19.19 10.37
C ALA A 226 5.10 -17.84 10.52
N LEU A 227 4.34 -16.76 10.73
CA LEU A 227 4.86 -15.42 11.01
C LEU A 227 5.23 -15.19 12.49
N GLY A 228 5.10 -16.22 13.35
CA GLY A 228 5.46 -16.16 14.76
C GLY A 228 4.44 -15.44 15.65
N SER A 229 3.18 -15.35 15.22
CA SER A 229 2.07 -14.76 15.95
C SER A 229 1.16 -15.83 16.57
N ALA A 230 0.60 -15.52 17.74
CA ALA A 230 -0.51 -16.26 18.33
C ALA A 230 -1.75 -16.24 17.41
N PRO A 231 -2.62 -17.26 17.49
CA PRO A 231 -3.78 -17.40 16.61
C PRO A 231 -4.82 -16.31 16.86
N PHE A 232 -5.47 -15.89 15.79
CA PHE A 232 -6.63 -15.01 15.84
C PHE A 232 -7.88 -15.81 16.26
N ALA A 233 -8.56 -15.30 17.29
CA ALA A 233 -9.86 -15.81 17.73
C ALA A 233 -10.96 -14.97 17.07
N ALA A 234 -11.59 -15.54 16.04
CA ALA A 234 -12.66 -14.84 15.33
C ALA A 234 -13.97 -14.81 16.13
N ALA A 235 -14.56 -13.63 16.22
CA ALA A 235 -15.92 -13.44 16.75
C ALA A 235 -17.00 -13.57 15.66
N HIS A 236 -16.61 -13.51 14.39
CA HIS A 236 -17.49 -13.58 13.22
C HIS A 236 -16.74 -14.23 12.04
N PRO A 237 -17.44 -14.67 10.97
CA PRO A 237 -16.78 -15.07 9.73
C PRO A 237 -15.88 -13.94 9.22
N VAL A 238 -14.63 -14.28 8.89
CA VAL A 238 -13.65 -13.32 8.35
C VAL A 238 -13.80 -13.22 6.83
N ASN A 239 -13.58 -12.02 6.28
CA ASN A 239 -13.48 -11.81 4.83
C ASN A 239 -12.01 -11.68 4.38
N ASP A 240 -11.76 -11.61 3.07
CA ASP A 240 -10.40 -11.55 2.53
C ASP A 240 -9.67 -10.25 2.88
N HIS A 241 -10.33 -9.10 2.91
CA HIS A 241 -9.73 -7.85 3.36
C HIS A 241 -9.22 -7.94 4.81
N GLU A 242 -9.99 -8.59 5.69
CA GLU A 242 -9.63 -8.78 7.10
C GLU A 242 -8.45 -9.74 7.29
N THR A 243 -8.46 -10.89 6.62
CA THR A 243 -7.36 -11.86 6.73
C THR A 243 -6.07 -11.28 6.16
N ASP A 244 -6.14 -10.53 5.06
CA ASP A 244 -4.97 -9.90 4.44
C ASP A 244 -4.28 -8.92 5.40
N VAL A 245 -5.02 -8.03 6.05
CA VAL A 245 -4.42 -7.07 7.00
C VAL A 245 -3.92 -7.74 8.28
N LEU A 246 -4.61 -8.78 8.77
CA LEU A 246 -4.15 -9.54 9.94
C LEU A 246 -2.80 -10.23 9.66
N ILE A 247 -2.68 -10.85 8.49
CA ILE A 247 -1.42 -11.48 8.04
C ILE A 247 -0.34 -10.40 7.82
N ALA A 248 -0.68 -9.30 7.17
CA ALA A 248 0.27 -8.23 6.89
C ALA A 248 0.78 -7.53 8.15
N ALA A 249 -0.07 -7.29 9.16
CA ALA A 249 0.37 -6.71 10.43
C ALA A 249 1.36 -7.63 11.17
N ALA A 250 1.09 -8.94 11.17
CA ALA A 250 2.02 -9.93 11.72
C ALA A 250 3.33 -10.01 10.90
N GLY A 251 3.23 -9.89 9.58
CA GLY A 251 4.36 -9.86 8.66
C GLY A 251 5.27 -8.65 8.88
N LEU A 252 4.69 -7.45 8.98
CA LEU A 252 5.40 -6.22 9.34
C LEU A 252 6.17 -6.39 10.65
N ARG A 253 5.51 -6.89 11.70
CA ARG A 253 6.16 -7.18 12.99
C ARG A 253 7.31 -8.16 12.84
N LYS A 254 7.17 -9.19 12.01
CA LYS A 254 8.17 -10.23 11.81
C LYS A 254 9.45 -9.71 11.15
N ILE A 255 9.34 -8.72 10.25
CA ILE A 255 10.46 -8.28 9.41
C ILE A 255 11.02 -6.90 9.75
N ALA A 256 10.35 -6.13 10.60
CA ALA A 256 10.78 -4.76 10.89
C ALA A 256 12.21 -4.65 11.44
N ASP A 257 12.69 -5.65 12.18
CA ASP A 257 14.04 -5.67 12.72
C ASP A 257 15.12 -6.18 11.76
N ASP A 258 14.75 -6.66 10.57
CA ASP A 258 15.69 -7.23 9.60
C ASP A 258 16.17 -6.15 8.62
N PRO A 259 17.47 -5.75 8.66
CA PRO A 259 18.02 -4.70 7.82
C PRO A 259 17.90 -4.97 6.31
N ALA A 260 17.79 -6.24 5.90
CA ALA A 260 17.70 -6.61 4.50
C ALA A 260 16.43 -6.05 3.82
N TYR A 261 15.34 -5.83 4.57
CA TYR A 261 14.11 -5.24 4.03
C TYR A 261 14.13 -3.71 3.98
N TRP A 262 15.07 -3.07 4.70
CA TRP A 262 15.26 -1.62 4.70
C TRP A 262 16.28 -1.15 3.66
N HIS A 263 17.15 -2.06 3.23
CA HIS A 263 18.18 -1.81 2.23
C HIS A 263 18.21 -2.90 1.14
N PRO A 264 17.09 -3.12 0.42
CA PRO A 264 17.07 -4.07 -0.69
C PRO A 264 18.00 -3.59 -1.81
N PHE A 265 18.75 -4.51 -2.41
CA PHE A 265 19.83 -4.19 -3.36
C PHE A 265 19.38 -3.31 -4.55
N PRO A 266 18.19 -3.51 -5.16
CA PRO A 266 17.75 -2.67 -6.28
C PRO A 266 17.29 -1.25 -5.87
N LEU A 267 17.09 -0.98 -4.57
CA LEU A 267 16.63 0.31 -4.08
C LEU A 267 17.79 1.31 -3.98
N ILE A 268 18.10 1.93 -5.11
CA ILE A 268 19.07 3.04 -5.21
C ILE A 268 18.40 4.39 -4.89
N PRO A 269 19.16 5.46 -4.58
CA PRO A 269 18.59 6.78 -4.23
C PRO A 269 17.63 7.36 -5.26
N GLU A 270 17.85 7.10 -6.55
CA GLU A 270 16.95 7.53 -7.62
C GLU A 270 15.58 6.86 -7.50
N ILE A 271 15.55 5.52 -7.41
CA ILE A 271 14.32 4.74 -7.24
C ILE A 271 13.60 5.11 -5.95
N ALA A 272 14.34 5.28 -4.85
CA ALA A 272 13.78 5.70 -3.56
C ALA A 272 13.02 7.04 -3.65
N ARG A 273 13.51 7.96 -4.49
CA ARG A 273 12.89 9.29 -4.68
C ARG A 273 11.75 9.29 -5.71
N THR A 274 11.78 8.41 -6.71
CA THR A 274 10.86 8.44 -7.86
C THR A 274 9.77 7.36 -7.82
N GLU A 275 10.10 6.11 -7.53
CA GLU A 275 9.13 4.99 -7.60
C GLU A 275 8.79 4.41 -6.22
N GLY A 276 9.69 4.61 -5.25
CA GLY A 276 9.60 4.03 -3.93
C GLY A 276 9.95 2.54 -3.92
N TRP A 277 9.51 1.85 -2.86
CA TRP A 277 9.71 0.42 -2.71
C TRP A 277 8.61 -0.19 -1.84
N THR A 278 8.16 -1.40 -2.20
CA THR A 278 7.23 -2.18 -1.39
C THR A 278 8.01 -2.89 -0.28
N PHE A 279 7.73 -2.55 0.97
CA PHE A 279 8.36 -3.17 2.12
C PHE A 279 7.99 -4.66 2.22
N GLY A 280 9.00 -5.51 2.40
CA GLY A 280 8.87 -6.97 2.33
C GLY A 280 9.33 -7.60 1.01
N VAL A 281 9.60 -6.80 -0.04
CA VAL A 281 10.26 -7.25 -1.28
C VAL A 281 11.77 -7.04 -1.13
N ARG A 282 12.58 -8.07 -1.43
CA ARG A 282 14.05 -8.05 -1.33
C ARG A 282 14.70 -7.92 -2.70
#